data_AF-A0A6H1N5V2-F1
#
_entry.id   AF-A0A6H1N5V2-F1
#
_cell.length_a   1.000
_cell.length_b   1.000
_cell.length_c   1.000
_cell.angle_alpha   90.00
_cell.angle_beta   90.00
_cell.angle_gamma   90.00
#
_symmetry.space_group_name_H-M   'P 1'
#
loop_
_entity.id
_entity.type
_entity.pdbx_description
1 polymer ?
#
loop_
_entity_poly.entity_id
_entity_poly.type
_entity_poly.pdbx_seq_one_letter_code
_entity_poly.pdbx_strand_id
1 'polypeptide(L)'
;MVLARTAGTGYEAGRLAREAGIPSWAMDSDDITVANDCFLRTLVLAEHHHGVPDVGLRVGADFAPGQLGVYDYLFTTARTLGEGYAASGRYVDLITGVGQYAVVAATERVVRVTFSLAEDEDRGRELAIQTGMSDLLSRSRWATGRPIGAVEVSLRQRAPRRSTTFSDFLGTTRITYGADTDSVTLRAADLELPLRTADPALAAIMERHAASLPRIQPRPTSWPDRVQQVLAAAVLAEDPLSLTSVARRLATSPRTLQQPARRVGHHLAP
;
A
#
# COMPACT_ATOMS: atom_id res chain seq x y z
N MET A 1 -1.00 12.44 -4.82
CA MET A 1 -0.18 12.78 -3.63
C MET A 1 1.32 12.89 -3.93
N VAL A 2 2.02 11.82 -4.34
CA VAL A 2 3.49 11.86 -4.59
C VAL A 2 3.89 12.89 -5.65
N LEU A 3 3.17 12.92 -6.78
CA LEU A 3 3.42 13.84 -7.89
C LEU A 3 3.18 15.32 -7.51
N ALA A 4 2.12 15.62 -6.77
CA ALA A 4 1.81 16.99 -6.35
C ALA A 4 2.90 17.59 -5.44
N ARG A 5 3.63 16.76 -4.69
CA ARG A 5 4.67 17.21 -3.76
C ARG A 5 6.05 17.34 -4.38
N THR A 6 6.30 16.65 -5.49
CA THR A 6 7.54 16.81 -6.28
C THR A 6 7.49 18.04 -7.19
N ALA A 7 6.28 18.54 -7.49
CA ALA A 7 6.08 19.79 -8.24
C ALA A 7 6.69 21.04 -7.56
N GLY A 8 6.76 21.05 -6.21
CA GLY A 8 7.29 22.19 -5.45
C GLY A 8 8.81 22.34 -5.46
N THR A 9 9.56 21.38 -6.01
CA THR A 9 11.03 21.31 -5.96
C THR A 9 11.70 21.46 -7.34
N GLY A 10 10.97 22.00 -8.32
CA GLY A 10 11.50 22.31 -9.66
C GLY A 10 11.55 21.11 -10.63
N TYR A 11 11.11 19.93 -10.21
CA TYR A 11 10.85 18.80 -11.10
C TYR A 11 9.37 18.77 -11.46
N GLU A 12 9.04 18.90 -12.73
CA GLU A 12 7.63 18.92 -13.15
C GLU A 12 6.95 17.60 -12.84
N ALA A 13 5.84 17.63 -12.11
CA ALA A 13 5.01 16.46 -11.80
C ALA A 13 4.67 15.63 -13.06
N GLY A 14 4.46 16.29 -14.20
CA GLY A 14 4.22 15.63 -15.48
C GLY A 14 5.42 14.85 -16.01
N ARG A 15 6.66 15.28 -15.71
CA ARG A 15 7.87 14.53 -16.07
C ARG A 15 8.03 13.30 -15.21
N LEU A 16 7.85 13.44 -13.88
CA LEU A 16 7.91 12.31 -12.95
C LEU A 16 6.84 11.26 -13.28
N ALA A 17 5.62 11.70 -13.59
CA ALA A 17 4.53 10.82 -13.99
C ALA A 17 4.88 10.02 -15.25
N ARG A 18 5.41 10.67 -16.29
CA ARG A 18 5.84 9.99 -17.53
C ARG A 18 6.95 8.98 -17.27
N GLU A 19 7.97 9.34 -16.50
CA GLU A 19 9.10 8.45 -16.20
C GLU A 19 8.68 7.27 -15.30
N ALA A 20 7.71 7.49 -14.41
CA ALA A 20 7.11 6.42 -13.60
C ALA A 20 6.17 5.50 -14.42
N GLY A 21 5.87 5.84 -15.68
CA GLY A 21 4.96 5.09 -16.54
C GLY A 21 3.48 5.33 -16.23
N ILE A 22 3.16 6.42 -15.52
CA ILE A 22 1.78 6.81 -15.24
C ILE A 22 1.16 7.33 -16.54
N PRO A 23 0.09 6.70 -17.04
CA PRO A 23 -0.53 7.16 -18.27
C PRO A 23 -1.22 8.51 -18.05
N SER A 24 -1.22 9.37 -19.08
CA SER A 24 -1.72 10.75 -18.97
C SER A 24 -3.18 10.83 -18.51
N TRP A 25 -4.03 9.89 -18.92
CA TRP A 25 -5.43 9.83 -18.49
C TRP A 25 -5.59 9.59 -16.98
N ALA A 26 -4.60 8.96 -16.33
CA ALA A 26 -4.63 8.74 -14.88
C ALA A 26 -4.24 10.00 -14.10
N MET A 27 -3.78 11.06 -14.76
CA MET A 27 -3.54 12.36 -14.15
C MET A 27 -4.79 13.25 -14.13
N ASP A 28 -5.74 12.99 -15.04
CA ASP A 28 -6.96 13.79 -15.24
C ASP A 28 -8.21 13.15 -14.59
N SER A 29 -8.06 11.93 -14.06
CA SER A 29 -9.12 11.19 -13.38
C SER A 29 -9.07 11.43 -11.87
N ASP A 30 -10.22 11.71 -11.26
CA ASP A 30 -10.36 11.68 -9.79
C ASP A 30 -10.16 10.25 -9.22
N ASP A 31 -10.21 9.22 -10.08
CA ASP A 31 -9.91 7.83 -9.71
C ASP A 31 -8.39 7.56 -9.74
N ILE A 32 -7.79 7.44 -8.55
CA ILE A 32 -6.36 7.24 -8.31
C ILE A 32 -5.99 5.74 -8.40
N THR A 33 -6.46 5.04 -9.42
CA THR A 33 -6.07 3.63 -9.64
C THR A 33 -4.85 3.53 -10.53
N VAL A 34 -3.68 3.77 -9.96
CA VAL A 34 -2.40 3.56 -10.64
C VAL A 34 -1.85 2.16 -10.29
N ALA A 35 -1.24 1.47 -11.26
CA ALA A 35 -0.56 0.21 -11.01
C ALA A 35 0.51 0.35 -9.91
N ASN A 36 0.65 -0.65 -9.03
CA ASN A 36 1.60 -0.61 -7.92
C ASN A 36 3.04 -0.34 -8.39
N ASP A 37 3.47 -0.97 -9.49
CA ASP A 37 4.77 -0.73 -10.12
C ASP A 37 5.04 0.77 -10.38
N CYS A 38 4.03 1.50 -10.85
CA CYS A 38 4.17 2.93 -11.13
C CYS A 38 4.30 3.73 -9.84
N PHE A 39 3.57 3.37 -8.78
CA PHE A 39 3.69 3.99 -7.47
C PHE A 39 5.11 3.82 -6.91
N LEU A 40 5.63 2.59 -6.93
CA LEU A 40 6.97 2.30 -6.43
C LEU A 40 8.06 2.98 -7.24
N ARG A 41 7.95 2.96 -8.57
CA ARG A 41 8.84 3.73 -9.46
C ARG A 41 8.77 5.22 -9.16
N THR A 42 7.60 5.77 -8.89
CA THR A 42 7.45 7.19 -8.53
C THR A 42 8.21 7.51 -7.26
N LEU A 43 8.13 6.65 -6.23
CA LEU A 43 8.88 6.84 -4.97
C LEU A 43 10.39 6.79 -5.20
N VAL A 44 10.87 5.82 -5.97
CA VAL A 44 12.31 5.68 -6.29
C VAL A 44 12.80 6.89 -7.09
N LEU A 45 12.07 7.30 -8.13
CA LEU A 45 12.42 8.48 -8.93
C LEU A 45 12.39 9.76 -8.07
N ALA A 46 11.40 9.90 -7.18
CA ALA A 46 11.34 11.03 -6.27
C ALA A 46 12.53 11.07 -5.30
N GLU A 47 12.98 9.93 -4.79
CA GLU A 47 14.21 9.84 -3.99
C GLU A 47 15.43 10.30 -4.78
N HIS A 48 15.60 9.79 -6.01
CA HIS A 48 16.78 10.06 -6.85
C HIS A 48 16.85 11.51 -7.32
N HIS A 49 15.75 12.06 -7.82
CA HIS A 49 15.74 13.38 -8.44
C HIS A 49 15.81 14.53 -7.44
N HIS A 50 15.30 14.32 -6.22
CA HIS A 50 15.17 15.41 -5.27
C HIS A 50 16.22 15.40 -4.16
N GLY A 51 17.02 14.33 -4.06
CA GLY A 51 17.96 14.16 -2.96
C GLY A 51 17.27 14.31 -1.60
N VAL A 52 15.97 14.01 -1.53
CA VAL A 52 15.15 14.15 -0.33
C VAL A 52 15.40 12.90 0.49
N PRO A 53 16.21 12.95 1.56
CA PRO A 53 16.29 11.84 2.48
C PRO A 53 14.87 11.57 3.02
N ASP A 54 14.56 10.29 3.20
CA ASP A 54 13.33 9.85 3.86
C ASP A 54 12.04 10.18 3.09
N VAL A 55 12.09 10.15 1.74
CA VAL A 55 10.92 10.45 0.88
C VAL A 55 9.69 9.61 1.23
N GLY A 56 9.86 8.34 1.57
CA GLY A 56 8.76 7.46 1.97
C GLY A 56 8.03 7.98 3.20
N LEU A 57 8.77 8.36 4.25
CA LEU A 57 8.20 8.95 5.46
C LEU A 57 7.46 10.27 5.17
N ARG A 58 8.02 11.12 4.31
CA ARG A 58 7.43 12.44 3.97
C ARG A 58 6.16 12.32 3.13
N VAL A 59 6.08 11.31 2.28
CA VAL A 59 4.90 11.06 1.46
C VAL A 59 3.71 10.67 2.35
N GLY A 60 3.90 9.76 3.31
CA GLY A 60 2.82 9.41 4.24
C GLY A 60 2.59 10.43 5.37
N ALA A 61 3.52 11.36 5.59
CA ALA A 61 3.40 12.39 6.63
C ALA A 61 2.23 13.38 6.43
N ASP A 62 1.97 13.78 5.19
CA ASP A 62 0.97 14.82 4.89
C ASP A 62 -0.35 14.15 4.47
N PHE A 63 -0.94 13.48 5.45
CA PHE A 63 -2.29 12.95 5.35
C PHE A 63 -3.32 14.09 5.42
N ALA A 64 -4.24 14.11 4.46
CA ALA A 64 -5.45 14.94 4.52
C ALA A 64 -6.67 14.11 4.08
N PRO A 65 -7.83 14.24 4.74
CA PRO A 65 -9.04 13.52 4.34
C PRO A 65 -9.47 13.87 2.92
N GLY A 66 -10.06 12.88 2.25
CA GLY A 66 -10.61 13.03 0.90
C GLY A 66 -9.60 12.78 -0.22
N GLN A 67 -8.33 12.55 0.11
CA GLN A 67 -7.30 12.22 -0.89
C GLN A 67 -7.44 10.80 -1.44
N LEU A 68 -8.00 9.87 -0.68
CA LEU A 68 -8.24 8.47 -1.08
C LEU A 68 -9.74 8.13 -1.12
N GLY A 69 -10.60 9.14 -1.22
CA GLY A 69 -12.05 8.98 -1.36
C GLY A 69 -12.66 8.14 -0.23
N VAL A 70 -13.45 7.12 -0.61
CA VAL A 70 -14.21 6.26 0.32
C VAL A 70 -13.32 5.62 1.38
N TYR A 71 -12.08 5.25 1.05
CA TYR A 71 -11.15 4.68 2.02
C TYR A 71 -10.88 5.60 3.21
N ASP A 72 -10.69 6.91 2.96
CA ASP A 72 -10.45 7.88 4.02
C ASP A 72 -11.69 8.08 4.88
N TYR A 73 -12.87 8.08 4.28
CA TYR A 73 -14.12 8.28 5.02
C TYR A 73 -14.51 7.05 5.84
N LEU A 74 -14.22 5.82 5.38
CA LEU A 74 -14.36 4.61 6.19
C LEU A 74 -13.55 4.69 7.49
N PHE A 75 -12.34 5.24 7.40
CA PHE A 75 -11.51 5.43 8.58
C PHE A 75 -12.00 6.59 9.45
N THR A 76 -12.11 7.79 8.88
CA THR A 76 -12.27 9.05 9.64
C THR A 76 -13.64 9.19 10.31
N THR A 77 -14.66 8.48 9.83
CA THR A 77 -16.02 8.55 10.38
C THR A 77 -16.29 7.50 11.46
N ALA A 78 -15.37 6.55 11.67
CA ALA A 78 -15.49 5.54 12.71
C ALA A 78 -15.48 6.16 14.13
N ARG A 79 -15.97 5.41 15.13
CA ARG A 79 -16.06 5.94 16.51
C ARG A 79 -14.70 6.02 17.17
N THR A 80 -13.87 5.01 16.97
CA THR A 80 -12.54 4.89 17.58
C THR A 80 -11.47 4.64 16.53
N LEU A 81 -10.21 4.87 16.91
CA LEU A 81 -9.06 4.61 16.04
C LEU A 81 -8.99 3.14 15.58
N GLY A 82 -9.25 2.20 16.48
CA GLY A 82 -9.30 0.76 16.17
C GLY A 82 -10.42 0.40 15.20
N GLU A 83 -11.63 0.98 15.41
CA GLU A 83 -12.74 0.80 14.46
C GLU A 83 -12.42 1.37 13.08
N GLY A 84 -11.76 2.53 13.03
CA GLY A 84 -11.32 3.15 11.77
C GLY A 84 -10.38 2.24 10.99
N TYR A 85 -9.36 1.67 11.66
CA TYR A 85 -8.45 0.71 11.01
C TYR A 85 -9.13 -0.57 10.57
N ALA A 86 -10.04 -1.11 11.39
CA ALA A 86 -10.79 -2.31 11.03
C ALA A 86 -11.72 -2.05 9.83
N ALA A 87 -12.33 -0.86 9.75
CA ALA A 87 -13.20 -0.47 8.64
C ALA A 87 -12.39 -0.25 7.36
N SER A 88 -11.38 0.62 7.37
CA SER A 88 -10.59 0.90 6.17
C SER A 88 -9.77 -0.31 5.70
N GLY A 89 -9.25 -1.12 6.63
CA GLY A 89 -8.48 -2.33 6.31
C GLY A 89 -9.29 -3.38 5.53
N ARG A 90 -10.60 -3.51 5.79
CA ARG A 90 -11.51 -4.40 5.03
C ARG A 90 -11.66 -4.02 3.55
N TYR A 91 -11.29 -2.78 3.21
CA TYR A 91 -11.45 -2.18 1.90
C TYR A 91 -10.14 -1.56 1.38
N VAL A 92 -8.99 -2.02 1.90
CA VAL A 92 -7.67 -1.54 1.42
C VAL A 92 -7.45 -1.89 -0.06
N ASP A 93 -8.11 -2.94 -0.53
CA ASP A 93 -8.17 -3.35 -1.93
C ASP A 93 -8.99 -2.43 -2.83
N LEU A 94 -9.66 -1.39 -2.29
CA LEU A 94 -10.22 -0.30 -3.09
C LEU A 94 -9.16 0.70 -3.55
N ILE A 95 -8.00 0.75 -2.89
CA ILE A 95 -6.94 1.73 -3.18
C ILE A 95 -5.62 1.09 -3.61
N THR A 96 -5.39 -0.19 -3.30
CA THR A 96 -4.19 -0.90 -3.75
C THR A 96 -4.47 -2.38 -3.99
N GLY A 97 -3.96 -2.92 -5.10
CA GLY A 97 -4.04 -4.36 -5.39
C GLY A 97 -2.96 -5.21 -4.71
N VAL A 98 -2.01 -4.61 -3.96
CA VAL A 98 -0.78 -5.31 -3.52
C VAL A 98 -0.31 -4.96 -2.10
N GLY A 99 -0.80 -3.86 -1.50
CA GLY A 99 -0.47 -3.47 -0.14
C GLY A 99 -1.41 -4.12 0.88
N GLN A 100 -0.93 -5.14 1.61
CA GLN A 100 -1.66 -5.73 2.73
C GLN A 100 -1.07 -5.24 4.04
N TYR A 101 -1.92 -4.67 4.90
CA TYR A 101 -1.63 -4.48 6.32
C TYR A 101 -2.42 -5.53 7.09
N ALA A 102 -1.73 -6.40 7.83
CA ALA A 102 -2.37 -7.39 8.67
C ALA A 102 -2.14 -7.04 10.14
N VAL A 103 -3.21 -7.06 10.94
CA VAL A 103 -3.07 -7.09 12.40
C VAL A 103 -2.71 -8.52 12.77
N VAL A 104 -1.46 -8.74 13.21
CA VAL A 104 -0.93 -10.10 13.40
C VAL A 104 -0.92 -10.52 14.86
N ALA A 105 -0.79 -9.57 15.79
CA ALA A 105 -0.79 -9.86 17.22
C ALA A 105 -1.44 -8.72 18.01
N ALA A 106 -2.51 -9.04 18.73
CA ALA A 106 -3.16 -8.14 19.67
C ALA A 106 -3.07 -8.74 21.08
N THR A 107 -2.64 -7.91 22.02
CA THR A 107 -2.68 -8.18 23.47
C THR A 107 -3.48 -7.05 24.13
N GLU A 108 -3.79 -7.18 25.42
CA GLU A 108 -4.42 -6.10 26.18
C GLU A 108 -3.60 -4.79 26.20
N ARG A 109 -2.30 -4.84 25.92
CA ARG A 109 -1.40 -3.68 26.03
C ARG A 109 -0.96 -3.12 24.70
N VAL A 110 -0.76 -3.97 23.70
CA VAL A 110 -0.20 -3.59 22.40
C VAL A 110 -0.84 -4.34 21.26
N VAL A 111 -0.88 -3.67 20.10
CA VAL A 111 -1.33 -4.23 18.83
C VAL A 111 -0.23 -4.04 17.79
N ARG A 112 0.17 -5.14 17.13
CA ARG A 112 1.17 -5.14 16.07
C ARG A 112 0.50 -5.20 14.70
N VAL A 113 0.83 -4.21 13.87
CA VAL A 113 0.45 -4.11 12.47
C VAL A 113 1.65 -4.50 11.62
N THR A 114 1.50 -5.54 10.82
CA THR A 114 2.53 -6.03 9.89
C THR A 114 2.22 -5.55 8.48
N PHE A 115 3.27 -5.16 7.77
CA PHE A 115 3.22 -4.60 6.44
C PHE A 115 3.80 -5.63 5.45
N SER A 116 3.03 -6.01 4.44
CA SER A 116 3.47 -6.94 3.39
C SER A 116 3.12 -6.41 2.01
N LEU A 117 4.13 -6.37 1.14
CA LEU A 117 3.99 -6.14 -0.29
C LEU A 117 4.54 -7.38 -1.01
N ALA A 118 3.83 -7.85 -2.04
CA ALA A 118 4.15 -9.05 -2.81
C ALA A 118 5.32 -8.88 -3.81
N GLU A 119 6.16 -7.87 -3.60
CA GLU A 119 7.23 -7.47 -4.53
C GLU A 119 8.62 -7.85 -4.02
N ASP A 120 9.60 -7.86 -4.94
CA ASP A 120 11.00 -8.14 -4.66
C ASP A 120 11.56 -7.19 -3.58
N GLU A 121 12.61 -7.64 -2.87
CA GLU A 121 13.31 -6.82 -1.86
C GLU A 121 14.11 -5.69 -2.53
N ASP A 122 13.41 -4.68 -3.03
CA ASP A 122 13.98 -3.52 -3.70
C ASP A 122 13.73 -2.20 -2.94
N ARG A 123 14.34 -1.13 -3.43
CA ARG A 123 14.22 0.19 -2.80
C ARG A 123 12.80 0.75 -2.88
N GLY A 124 12.04 0.43 -3.93
CA GLY A 124 10.66 0.85 -4.09
C GLY A 124 9.79 0.28 -2.96
N ARG A 125 9.92 -1.02 -2.69
CA ARG A 125 9.27 -1.70 -1.57
C ARG A 125 9.57 -1.02 -0.25
N GLU A 126 10.85 -0.76 0.05
CA GLU A 126 11.23 -0.08 1.30
C GLU A 126 10.56 1.29 1.46
N LEU A 127 10.55 2.11 0.41
CA LEU A 127 9.91 3.42 0.42
C LEU A 127 8.39 3.34 0.57
N ALA A 128 7.75 2.32 0.00
CA ALA A 128 6.32 2.08 0.18
C ALA A 128 5.97 1.64 1.59
N ILE A 129 6.76 0.76 2.20
CA ILE A 129 6.61 0.39 3.62
C ILE A 129 6.72 1.64 4.50
N GLN A 130 7.73 2.48 4.28
CA GLN A 130 7.87 3.76 4.99
C GLN A 130 6.66 4.66 4.79
N THR A 131 6.14 4.73 3.56
CA THR A 131 4.93 5.51 3.23
C THR A 131 3.71 4.99 3.99
N GLY A 132 3.50 3.68 4.02
CA GLY A 132 2.38 3.08 4.76
C GLY A 132 2.48 3.31 6.26
N MET A 133 3.67 3.12 6.86
CA MET A 133 3.87 3.37 8.30
C MET A 133 3.67 4.84 8.65
N SER A 134 4.11 5.74 7.77
CA SER A 134 3.94 7.17 7.98
C SER A 134 2.53 7.66 7.78
N ASP A 135 1.80 7.13 6.80
CA ASP A 135 0.36 7.39 6.65
C ASP A 135 -0.40 6.92 7.88
N LEU A 136 -0.16 5.69 8.34
CA LEU A 136 -0.80 5.13 9.54
C LEU A 136 -0.65 6.07 10.75
N LEU A 137 0.57 6.50 11.07
CA LEU A 137 0.78 7.38 12.23
C LEU A 137 0.20 8.79 12.00
N SER A 138 0.35 9.37 10.82
CA SER A 138 -0.14 10.73 10.51
C SER A 138 -1.65 10.80 10.53
N ARG A 139 -2.30 9.80 9.93
CA ARG A 139 -3.75 9.60 9.96
C ARG A 139 -4.27 9.42 11.38
N SER A 140 -3.58 8.63 12.21
CA SER A 140 -3.92 8.47 13.63
C SER A 140 -3.88 9.80 14.38
N ARG A 141 -2.78 10.55 14.20
CA ARG A 141 -2.56 11.86 14.85
C ARG A 141 -3.62 12.86 14.44
N TRP A 142 -3.92 12.92 13.14
CA TRP A 142 -4.92 13.83 12.61
C TRP A 142 -6.32 13.51 13.16
N ALA A 143 -6.74 12.26 13.08
CA ALA A 143 -8.11 11.86 13.41
C ALA A 143 -8.39 11.92 14.92
N THR A 144 -7.39 11.64 15.76
CA THR A 144 -7.53 11.73 17.22
C THR A 144 -7.17 13.11 17.77
N GLY A 145 -6.38 13.91 17.05
CA GLY A 145 -5.75 15.13 17.56
C GLY A 145 -4.69 14.86 18.65
N ARG A 146 -4.18 13.63 18.75
CA ARG A 146 -3.23 13.20 19.78
C ARG A 146 -1.87 12.86 19.16
N PRO A 147 -0.76 12.97 19.92
CA PRO A 147 0.57 12.64 19.43
C PRO A 147 0.80 11.11 19.41
N ILE A 148 0.04 10.39 18.58
CA ILE A 148 0.17 8.94 18.45
C ILE A 148 1.55 8.58 17.92
N GLY A 149 2.21 7.60 18.56
CA GLY A 149 3.54 7.13 18.19
C GLY A 149 3.65 5.63 18.42
N ALA A 150 4.57 5.00 17.69
CA ALA A 150 4.83 3.58 17.84
C ALA A 150 5.45 3.28 19.22
N VAL A 151 5.18 2.10 19.74
CA VAL A 151 5.89 1.52 20.90
C VAL A 151 7.24 0.99 20.44
N GLU A 152 7.24 0.25 19.33
CA GLU A 152 8.42 -0.30 18.66
C GLU A 152 8.10 -0.47 17.18
N VAL A 153 9.16 -0.48 16.37
CA VAL A 153 9.08 -0.67 14.92
C VAL A 153 10.13 -1.70 14.50
N SER A 154 9.74 -2.63 13.63
CA SER A 154 10.66 -3.54 12.96
C SER A 154 10.64 -3.23 11.47
N LEU A 155 11.82 -3.15 10.87
CA LEU A 155 12.00 -2.88 9.45
C LEU A 155 12.96 -3.92 8.87
N ARG A 156 12.60 -4.47 7.72
CA ARG A 156 13.45 -5.40 6.96
C ARG A 156 14.63 -4.68 6.33
N GLN A 157 14.45 -3.39 6.03
CA GLN A 157 15.50 -2.57 5.45
C GLN A 157 16.71 -2.43 6.38
N ARG A 158 17.87 -2.13 5.78
CA ARG A 158 19.07 -1.78 6.53
C ARG A 158 18.94 -0.42 7.19
N ALA A 159 19.60 -0.25 8.33
CA ALA A 159 19.62 1.02 9.04
C ALA A 159 20.13 2.15 8.11
N PRO A 160 19.40 3.28 8.01
CA PRO A 160 19.87 4.43 7.25
C PRO A 160 21.09 5.06 7.95
N ARG A 161 21.89 5.82 7.18
CA ARG A 161 23.04 6.55 7.74
C ARG A 161 22.66 7.54 8.85
N ARG A 162 21.42 8.05 8.83
CA ARG A 162 20.85 8.92 9.85
C ARG A 162 19.49 8.35 10.27
N SER A 163 19.40 7.83 11.50
CA SER A 163 18.18 7.23 12.03
C SER A 163 17.28 8.19 12.79
N THR A 164 17.73 9.43 13.04
CA THR A 164 16.99 10.42 13.83
C THR A 164 15.65 10.80 13.19
N THR A 165 15.60 10.98 11.86
CA THR A 165 14.34 11.27 11.17
C THR A 165 13.30 10.18 11.39
N PHE A 166 13.72 8.91 11.37
CA PHE A 166 12.84 7.79 11.63
C PHE A 166 12.33 7.81 13.06
N SER A 167 13.21 7.98 14.06
CA SER A 167 12.77 7.98 15.45
C SER A 167 11.85 9.14 15.77
N ASP A 168 12.15 10.33 15.25
CA ASP A 168 11.34 11.54 15.44
C ASP A 168 9.96 11.37 14.82
N PHE A 169 9.91 10.88 13.59
CA PHE A 169 8.66 10.69 12.87
C PHE A 169 7.82 9.56 13.48
N LEU A 170 8.43 8.40 13.77
CA LEU A 170 7.74 7.23 14.30
C LEU A 170 7.36 7.39 15.78
N GLY A 171 7.97 8.35 16.48
CA GLY A 171 7.72 8.62 17.89
C GLY A 171 8.37 7.61 18.84
N THR A 172 9.39 6.89 18.38
CA THR A 172 10.12 5.89 19.18
C THR A 172 11.56 5.71 18.70
N THR A 173 12.47 5.48 19.63
CA THR A 173 13.86 5.07 19.34
C THR A 173 14.01 3.56 19.26
N ARG A 174 12.96 2.79 19.61
CA ARG A 174 12.96 1.31 19.58
C ARG A 174 12.69 0.81 18.16
N ILE A 175 13.68 0.98 17.29
CA ILE A 175 13.61 0.59 15.88
C ILE A 175 14.62 -0.53 15.60
N THR A 176 14.12 -1.69 15.17
CA THR A 176 14.93 -2.84 14.77
C THR A 176 15.04 -2.87 13.25
N TYR A 177 16.25 -2.67 12.72
CA TYR A 177 16.53 -2.78 11.29
C TYR A 177 17.06 -4.19 10.94
N GLY A 178 16.89 -4.62 9.69
CA GLY A 178 17.26 -5.97 9.24
C GLY A 178 16.43 -7.08 9.87
N ALA A 179 15.19 -6.78 10.30
CA ALA A 179 14.26 -7.76 10.86
C ALA A 179 13.67 -8.67 9.75
N ASP A 180 13.01 -9.75 10.14
CA ASP A 180 12.33 -10.65 9.18
C ASP A 180 11.04 -10.05 8.60
N THR A 181 10.43 -9.11 9.33
CA THR A 181 9.13 -8.51 8.97
C THR A 181 9.12 -7.00 9.21
N ASP A 182 8.36 -6.29 8.37
CA ASP A 182 8.08 -4.88 8.55
C ASP A 182 6.84 -4.73 9.44
N SER A 183 6.97 -4.09 10.59
CA SER A 183 5.84 -3.91 11.51
C SER A 183 5.93 -2.66 12.38
N VAL A 184 4.76 -2.16 12.77
CA VAL A 184 4.58 -1.11 13.77
C VAL A 184 3.75 -1.67 14.91
N THR A 185 4.24 -1.53 16.13
CA THR A 185 3.49 -1.87 17.34
C THR A 185 2.91 -0.59 17.95
N LEU A 186 1.60 -0.54 18.15
CA LEU A 186 0.87 0.55 18.81
C LEU A 186 0.42 0.13 20.21
N ARG A 187 0.09 1.11 21.07
CA ARG A 187 -0.58 0.80 22.34
C ARG A 187 -2.03 0.42 22.06
N ALA A 188 -2.53 -0.63 22.70
CA ALA A 188 -3.94 -1.01 22.59
C ALA A 188 -4.86 0.13 23.05
N ALA A 189 -4.47 0.86 24.11
CA ALA A 189 -5.20 2.03 24.60
C ALA A 189 -5.32 3.18 23.57
N ASP A 190 -4.36 3.31 22.64
CA ASP A 190 -4.46 4.32 21.58
C ASP A 190 -5.57 3.97 20.57
N LEU A 191 -5.87 2.68 20.37
CA LEU A 191 -6.94 2.22 19.47
C LEU A 191 -8.35 2.51 20.02
N GLU A 192 -8.48 2.67 21.34
CA GLU A 192 -9.75 3.02 21.98
C GLU A 192 -10.04 4.54 21.94
N LEU A 193 -9.10 5.35 21.45
CA LEU A 193 -9.29 6.79 21.39
C LEU A 193 -10.42 7.16 20.41
N PRO A 194 -11.34 8.03 20.82
CA PRO A 194 -12.41 8.48 19.93
C PRO A 194 -11.85 9.35 18.80
N LEU A 195 -12.42 9.20 17.60
CA LEU A 195 -12.09 10.07 16.48
C LEU A 195 -12.82 11.41 16.61
N ARG A 196 -12.13 12.51 16.31
CA ARG A 196 -12.69 13.88 16.33
C ARG A 196 -13.80 14.08 15.31
N THR A 197 -13.81 13.25 14.27
CA THR A 197 -14.73 13.27 13.13
C THR A 197 -15.70 12.09 13.15
N ALA A 198 -15.84 11.39 14.28
CA ALA A 198 -16.74 10.26 14.42
C ALA A 198 -18.17 10.65 14.01
N ASP A 199 -18.71 9.93 13.04
CA ASP A 199 -20.07 10.07 12.53
C ASP A 199 -20.58 8.67 12.16
N PRO A 200 -21.24 7.96 13.10
CA PRO A 200 -21.72 6.61 12.87
C PRO A 200 -22.73 6.49 11.71
N ALA A 201 -23.49 7.56 11.43
CA ALA A 201 -24.46 7.57 10.34
C ALA A 201 -23.73 7.61 8.99
N LEU A 202 -22.75 8.51 8.87
CA LEU A 202 -21.90 8.58 7.68
C LEU A 202 -21.05 7.33 7.50
N ALA A 203 -20.49 6.77 8.57
CA ALA A 203 -19.74 5.52 8.53
C ALA A 203 -20.56 4.38 7.90
N ALA A 204 -21.83 4.24 8.32
CA ALA A 204 -22.72 3.23 7.75
C ALA A 204 -23.04 3.48 6.26
N ILE A 205 -23.14 4.75 5.84
CA ILE A 205 -23.31 5.10 4.42
C ILE A 205 -22.05 4.72 3.62
N MET A 206 -20.88 5.07 4.13
CA MET A 206 -19.58 4.78 3.49
C MET A 206 -19.33 3.28 3.40
N GLU A 207 -19.66 2.49 4.43
CA GLU A 207 -19.53 1.03 4.38
C GLU A 207 -20.43 0.41 3.30
N ARG A 208 -21.69 0.86 3.19
CA ARG A 208 -22.58 0.37 2.11
C ARG A 208 -22.07 0.76 0.73
N HIS A 209 -21.57 1.99 0.59
CA HIS A 209 -21.00 2.45 -0.67
C HIS A 209 -19.74 1.65 -1.03
N ALA A 210 -18.81 1.47 -0.10
CA ALA A 210 -17.60 0.68 -0.28
C ALA A 210 -17.90 -0.77 -0.71
N ALA A 211 -18.93 -1.39 -0.11
CA ALA A 211 -19.36 -2.74 -0.47
C ALA A 211 -19.93 -2.84 -1.90
N SER A 212 -20.39 -1.73 -2.49
CA SER A 212 -20.90 -1.67 -3.87
C SER A 212 -19.80 -1.40 -4.91
N LEU A 213 -18.63 -0.95 -4.49
CA LEU A 213 -17.55 -0.59 -5.40
C LEU A 213 -16.81 -1.84 -5.91
N PRO A 214 -16.39 -1.85 -7.18
CA PRO A 214 -15.54 -2.92 -7.69
C PRO A 214 -14.20 -2.90 -6.95
N ARG A 215 -13.80 -4.05 -6.42
CA ARG A 215 -12.48 -4.22 -5.77
C ARG A 215 -11.38 -4.24 -6.81
N ILE A 216 -10.25 -3.60 -6.53
CA ILE A 216 -9.06 -3.72 -7.37
C ILE A 216 -8.54 -5.13 -7.19
N GLN A 217 -8.67 -5.95 -8.23
CA GLN A 217 -8.00 -7.24 -8.22
C GLN A 217 -6.49 -7.03 -8.39
N PRO A 218 -5.65 -7.75 -7.62
CA PRO A 218 -4.22 -7.78 -7.87
C PRO A 218 -3.99 -8.10 -9.34
N ARG A 219 -3.22 -7.26 -10.04
CA ARG A 219 -2.75 -7.66 -11.37
C ARG A 219 -1.84 -8.86 -11.16
N PRO A 220 -2.10 -9.99 -11.82
CA PRO A 220 -1.27 -11.17 -11.67
C PRO A 220 0.18 -10.89 -12.09
N THR A 221 1.07 -10.91 -11.10
CA THR A 221 2.50 -10.64 -11.24
C THR A 221 3.24 -11.87 -11.77
N SER A 222 2.73 -13.07 -11.50
CA SER A 222 3.27 -14.32 -12.02
C SER A 222 2.41 -14.94 -13.15
N TRP A 223 3.04 -15.75 -14.00
CA TRP A 223 2.32 -16.50 -15.04
C TRP A 223 1.21 -17.41 -14.48
N PRO A 224 1.42 -18.16 -13.37
CA PRO A 224 0.35 -18.88 -12.69
C PRO A 224 -0.84 -18.01 -12.30
N ASP A 225 -0.60 -16.80 -11.75
CA ASP A 225 -1.67 -15.90 -11.34
C ASP A 225 -2.47 -15.39 -12.56
N ARG A 226 -1.79 -15.17 -13.69
CA ARG A 226 -2.44 -14.74 -14.95
C ARG A 226 -3.40 -15.80 -15.45
N VAL A 227 -2.97 -17.06 -15.39
CA VAL A 227 -3.81 -18.21 -15.74
C VAL A 227 -4.99 -18.32 -14.78
N GLN A 228 -4.75 -18.21 -13.47
CA GLN A 228 -5.80 -18.31 -12.46
C GLN A 228 -6.86 -17.20 -12.59
N GLN A 229 -6.46 -15.97 -12.89
CA GLN A 229 -7.39 -14.86 -13.09
C GLN A 229 -8.27 -15.07 -14.34
N VAL A 230 -7.68 -15.54 -15.45
CA VAL A 230 -8.45 -15.85 -16.67
C VAL A 230 -9.42 -17.00 -16.45
N LEU A 231 -9.03 -18.00 -15.65
CA LEU A 231 -9.92 -19.09 -15.24
C LEU A 231 -11.07 -18.57 -14.37
N ALA A 232 -10.79 -17.74 -13.35
CA ALA A 232 -11.80 -17.18 -12.46
C ALA A 232 -12.81 -16.31 -13.23
N ALA A 233 -12.35 -15.46 -14.15
CA ALA A 233 -13.21 -14.63 -14.99
C ALA A 233 -14.09 -15.46 -15.93
N ALA A 234 -13.56 -16.56 -16.48
CA ALA A 234 -14.33 -17.46 -17.34
C ALA A 234 -15.41 -18.24 -16.57
N VAL A 235 -15.13 -18.65 -15.32
CA VAL A 235 -16.13 -19.30 -14.45
C VAL A 235 -17.27 -18.35 -14.11
N LEU A 236 -16.95 -17.09 -13.78
CA LEU A 236 -17.97 -16.07 -13.49
C LEU A 236 -18.83 -15.70 -14.69
N ALA A 237 -18.28 -15.84 -15.91
CA ALA A 237 -18.99 -15.60 -17.16
C ALA A 237 -19.70 -16.85 -17.73
N GLU A 238 -19.66 -17.98 -17.03
CA GLU A 238 -20.15 -19.29 -17.48
C GLU A 238 -19.56 -19.74 -18.85
N ASP A 239 -18.36 -19.26 -19.17
CA ASP A 239 -17.69 -19.58 -20.42
C ASP A 239 -17.12 -21.02 -20.42
N PRO A 240 -17.13 -21.73 -21.56
CA PRO A 240 -16.50 -23.04 -21.67
C PRO A 240 -14.99 -22.95 -21.44
N LEU A 241 -14.54 -23.53 -20.32
CA LEU A 241 -13.13 -23.62 -19.95
C LEU A 241 -12.41 -24.67 -20.81
N SER A 242 -11.65 -24.22 -21.80
CA SER A 242 -10.71 -25.06 -22.54
C SER A 242 -9.30 -24.46 -22.55
N LEU A 243 -8.27 -25.31 -22.60
CA LEU A 243 -6.88 -24.87 -22.69
C LEU A 243 -6.65 -23.88 -23.84
N THR A 244 -7.31 -24.11 -24.97
CA THR A 244 -7.27 -23.23 -26.16
C THR A 244 -7.94 -21.88 -25.92
N SER A 245 -9.07 -21.85 -25.20
CA SER A 245 -9.75 -20.60 -24.83
C SER A 245 -8.93 -19.74 -23.86
N VAL A 246 -8.29 -20.38 -22.88
CA VAL A 246 -7.41 -19.72 -21.89
C VAL A 246 -6.13 -19.20 -22.57
N ALA A 247 -5.54 -19.99 -23.48
CA ALA A 247 -4.37 -19.58 -24.27
C ALA A 247 -4.65 -18.34 -25.12
N ARG A 248 -5.83 -18.31 -25.78
CA ARG A 248 -6.26 -17.19 -26.60
C ARG A 248 -6.46 -15.91 -25.78
N ARG A 249 -7.05 -16.02 -24.59
CA ARG A 249 -7.25 -14.88 -23.67
C ARG A 249 -5.92 -14.33 -23.12
N LEU A 250 -4.92 -15.19 -22.98
CA LEU A 250 -3.58 -14.84 -22.53
C LEU A 250 -2.61 -14.48 -23.67
N ALA A 251 -3.10 -14.38 -24.92
CA ALA A 251 -2.30 -14.14 -26.12
C ALA A 251 -1.08 -15.07 -26.25
N THR A 252 -1.25 -16.35 -25.87
CA THR A 252 -0.18 -17.35 -25.82
C THR A 252 -0.59 -18.63 -26.54
N SER A 253 0.36 -19.57 -26.68
CA SER A 253 0.07 -20.90 -27.20
C SER A 253 -0.31 -21.88 -26.07
N PRO A 254 -1.18 -22.88 -26.33
CA PRO A 254 -1.48 -23.94 -25.36
C PRO A 254 -0.23 -24.68 -24.87
N ARG A 255 0.81 -24.78 -25.72
CA ARG A 255 2.11 -25.37 -25.39
C ARG A 255 2.86 -24.56 -24.34
N THR A 256 2.78 -23.23 -24.40
CA THR A 256 3.41 -22.32 -23.43
C THR A 256 2.71 -22.38 -22.07
N LEU A 257 1.39 -22.61 -22.04
CA LEU A 257 0.63 -22.83 -20.80
C LEU A 257 0.97 -24.16 -20.10
N GLN A 258 1.37 -25.17 -20.86
CA GLN A 258 1.67 -26.52 -20.36
C GLN A 258 3.14 -26.73 -20.00
N GLN A 259 4.03 -25.75 -20.22
CA GLN A 259 5.42 -25.86 -19.83
C GLN A 259 5.59 -25.59 -18.32
N PRO A 260 6.17 -26.52 -17.54
CA PRO A 260 6.47 -26.27 -16.13
C PRO A 260 7.49 -25.12 -16.02
N ALA A 261 7.23 -24.14 -15.15
CA ALA A 261 8.16 -23.06 -14.84
C ALA A 261 9.46 -23.64 -14.26
N ARG A 262 10.45 -23.90 -15.12
CA ARG A 262 11.80 -24.27 -14.68
C ARG A 262 12.47 -23.00 -14.15
N ARG A 263 12.79 -23.05 -12.85
CA ARG A 263 13.68 -22.16 -12.10
C ARG A 263 14.70 -21.45 -13.01
N VAL A 264 14.70 -20.12 -12.98
CA VAL A 264 15.88 -19.31 -13.32
C VAL A 264 16.94 -19.65 -12.27
N GLY A 265 17.80 -20.60 -12.60
CA GLY A 265 18.95 -20.96 -11.78
C GLY A 265 20.04 -19.90 -11.91
N HIS A 266 20.55 -19.45 -10.77
CA HIS A 266 21.79 -18.70 -10.64
C HIS A 266 22.90 -19.30 -11.53
N HIS A 267 23.45 -18.49 -12.43
CA HIS A 267 24.81 -18.72 -12.93
C HIS A 267 25.78 -17.99 -12.01
N LEU A 268 26.27 -18.72 -10.99
CA LEU A 268 27.65 -18.57 -10.57
C LEU A 268 28.53 -19.27 -11.61
N ALA A 269 29.55 -18.59 -12.10
CA ALA A 269 30.89 -19.11 -12.44
C ALA A 269 31.67 -17.95 -13.10
N PRO A 270 33.00 -17.98 -13.14
CA PRO A 270 33.78 -19.10 -13.64
C PRO A 270 34.37 -20.02 -12.58
#